data_AF-A0A923MET7-F1
#
_entry.id   AF-A0A923MET7-F1
#
_cell.length_a   1.000
_cell.length_b   1.000
_cell.length_c   1.000
_cell.angle_alpha   90.00
_cell.angle_beta   90.00
_cell.angle_gamma   90.00
#
_symmetry.space_group_name_H-M   'P 1'
#
loop_
_entity.id
_entity.type
_entity.pdbx_description
1 polymer ?
#
loop_
_entity_poly.entity_id
_entity_poly.type
_entity_poly.pdbx_seq_one_letter_code
_entity_poly.pdbx_strand_id
1 'polypeptide(L)'
;MKKIAVNTVKAFLKENKKEDAYTQAFTVGDSSFEVSFHTALTIAEKSTFLNRVVSGCFDATGKFRPEYVSPMLRATILQMCTNIPAMTLKNETDEVGVPALDVDAMNELYLAMDLDHVQNAGYQDMLNEMVPLCGQAIDWKKSSILADHGTDTALRDLLEGLADKVKDIDTESLMQYAGILSEGTKGLGEGGILQGLLNSRKA
;
A
#
# COMPACT_ATOMS: atom_id res chain seq x y z
N MET A 1 35.81 16.10 -20.36
CA MET A 1 35.35 14.98 -19.51
C MET A 1 36.43 13.92 -19.48
N LYS A 2 36.92 13.50 -18.29
CA LYS A 2 37.89 12.39 -18.18
C LYS A 2 37.18 11.07 -18.47
N LYS A 3 37.69 10.28 -19.42
CA LYS A 3 37.13 8.96 -19.75
C LYS A 3 37.48 7.97 -18.64
N ILE A 4 36.46 7.41 -17.99
CA ILE A 4 36.63 6.32 -17.02
C ILE A 4 36.82 5.03 -17.81
N ALA A 5 37.86 4.26 -17.49
CA ALA A 5 38.12 2.99 -18.15
C ALA A 5 37.09 1.94 -17.71
N VAL A 6 36.54 1.19 -18.67
CA VAL A 6 35.53 0.13 -18.42
C VAL A 6 36.03 -0.91 -17.42
N ASN A 7 37.33 -1.20 -17.41
CA ASN A 7 37.93 -2.14 -16.47
C ASN A 7 37.92 -1.62 -15.01
N THR A 8 38.01 -0.31 -14.81
CA THR A 8 37.88 0.32 -13.50
C THR A 8 36.45 0.16 -12.96
N VAL A 9 35.45 0.31 -13.83
CA VAL A 9 34.04 0.10 -13.46
C VAL A 9 33.78 -1.37 -13.13
N LYS A 10 34.31 -2.31 -13.93
CA LYS A 10 34.17 -3.75 -13.67
C LYS A 10 34.83 -4.19 -12.36
N ALA A 11 36.02 -3.67 -12.06
CA ALA A 11 36.71 -3.93 -10.79
C ALA A 11 35.90 -3.40 -9.61
N PHE A 12 35.42 -2.15 -9.72
CA PHE A 12 34.56 -1.54 -8.70
C PHE A 12 33.27 -2.35 -8.47
N LEU A 13 32.58 -2.78 -9.52
CA LEU A 13 31.36 -3.59 -9.40
C LEU A 13 31.62 -4.97 -8.79
N LYS A 14 32.81 -5.55 -9.01
CA LYS A 14 33.20 -6.85 -8.43
C LYS A 14 33.59 -6.71 -6.95
N GLU A 15 34.31 -5.65 -6.61
CA GLU A 15 34.73 -5.33 -5.22
C GLU A 15 33.55 -4.91 -4.34
N ASN A 16 32.52 -4.30 -4.92
CA ASN A 16 31.29 -3.87 -4.24
C ASN A 16 30.12 -4.84 -4.46
N LYS A 17 30.39 -6.06 -4.94
CA LYS A 17 29.36 -7.08 -5.09
C LYS A 17 29.00 -7.58 -3.69
N LYS A 18 27.89 -7.09 -3.12
CA LYS A 18 27.34 -7.61 -1.87
C LYS A 18 27.01 -9.09 -2.10
N GLU A 19 27.50 -9.98 -1.22
CA GLU A 19 27.00 -11.35 -1.19
C GLU A 19 25.55 -11.27 -0.71
N ASP A 20 24.61 -11.64 -1.59
CA ASP A 20 23.17 -11.46 -1.37
C ASP A 20 22.59 -12.37 -0.28
N ALA A 21 23.42 -13.17 0.39
CA ALA A 21 23.00 -14.16 1.38
C ALA A 21 23.81 -14.01 2.68
N TYR A 22 23.16 -13.48 3.71
CA TYR A 22 23.63 -13.53 5.09
C TYR A 22 22.93 -14.67 5.82
N THR A 23 23.61 -15.45 6.66
CA THR A 23 22.96 -16.50 7.47
C THR A 23 23.17 -16.25 8.95
N GLN A 24 22.11 -16.44 9.75
CA GLN A 24 22.15 -16.37 11.20
C GLN A 24 21.35 -17.52 11.81
N ALA A 25 21.88 -18.13 12.88
CA ALA A 25 21.16 -19.10 13.67
C ALA A 25 20.24 -18.40 14.68
N PHE A 26 19.00 -18.88 14.77
CA PHE A 26 18.02 -18.41 15.75
C PHE A 26 17.62 -19.57 16.67
N THR A 27 17.37 -19.23 17.92
CA THR A 27 16.81 -20.15 18.91
C THR A 27 15.41 -19.65 19.26
N VAL A 28 14.40 -20.47 18.99
CA VAL A 28 12.99 -20.18 19.29
C VAL A 28 12.45 -21.35 20.11
N GLY A 29 12.18 -21.10 21.39
CA GLY A 29 11.87 -22.17 22.35
C GLY A 29 13.03 -23.16 22.49
N ASP A 30 12.75 -24.46 22.37
CA ASP A 30 13.75 -25.54 22.48
C ASP A 30 14.42 -25.89 21.13
N SER A 31 14.08 -25.18 20.05
CA SER A 31 14.57 -25.45 18.69
C SER A 31 15.56 -24.39 18.22
N SER A 32 16.59 -24.82 17.50
CA SER A 32 17.55 -23.93 16.82
C SER A 32 17.54 -24.22 15.32
N PHE A 33 17.51 -23.17 14.51
CA PHE A 33 17.52 -23.28 13.05
C PHE A 33 18.31 -22.13 12.42
N GLU A 34 18.86 -22.36 11.23
CA GLU A 34 19.57 -21.35 10.45
C GLU A 34 18.63 -20.66 9.47
N VAL A 35 18.72 -19.33 9.43
CA VAL A 35 17.95 -18.48 8.53
C VAL A 35 18.89 -17.74 7.62
N SER A 36 18.65 -17.87 6.32
CA SER A 36 19.35 -17.12 5.28
C SER A 36 18.51 -15.92 4.87
N PHE A 37 19.15 -14.76 4.78
CA PHE A 37 18.57 -13.48 4.48
C PHE A 37 19.00 -13.01 3.09
N HIS A 38 18.01 -12.60 2.30
CA HIS A 38 18.22 -11.88 1.06
C HIS A 38 18.35 -10.40 1.37
N THR A 39 19.56 -9.86 1.24
CA THR A 39 19.89 -8.48 1.62
C THR A 39 19.64 -7.46 0.52
N ALA A 40 19.16 -7.90 -0.64
CA ALA A 40 18.81 -7.05 -1.77
C ALA A 40 17.65 -7.67 -2.54
N LEU A 41 16.71 -6.82 -2.97
CA LEU A 41 15.61 -7.21 -3.85
C LEU A 41 15.77 -6.52 -5.21
N THR A 42 15.57 -7.26 -6.28
CA THR A 42 15.43 -6.72 -7.64
C THR A 42 14.19 -5.83 -7.74
N ILE A 43 14.10 -5.00 -8.79
CA ILE A 43 12.93 -4.15 -9.02
C ILE A 43 11.63 -4.97 -9.11
N ALA A 44 11.67 -6.14 -9.75
CA ALA A 44 10.51 -7.02 -9.87
C ALA A 44 10.08 -7.59 -8.51
N GLU A 45 11.04 -7.99 -7.67
CA GLU A 45 10.77 -8.46 -6.31
C GLU A 45 10.24 -7.34 -5.42
N LYS A 46 10.79 -6.13 -5.52
CA LYS A 46 10.28 -4.95 -4.81
C LYS A 46 8.83 -4.67 -5.18
N SER A 47 8.49 -4.67 -6.47
CA SER A 47 7.09 -4.52 -6.91
C SER A 47 6.18 -5.60 -6.36
N THR A 48 6.64 -6.85 -6.35
CA THR A 48 5.88 -7.98 -5.79
C THR A 48 5.68 -7.85 -4.28
N PHE A 49 6.73 -7.43 -3.56
CA PHE A 49 6.70 -7.15 -2.13
C PHE A 49 5.68 -6.06 -1.81
N LEU A 50 5.78 -4.91 -2.50
CA LEU A 50 4.87 -3.78 -2.30
C LEU A 50 3.43 -4.19 -2.56
N ASN A 51 3.17 -4.90 -3.67
CA ASN A 51 1.83 -5.37 -4.01
C ASN A 51 1.25 -6.30 -2.94
N ARG A 52 2.06 -7.21 -2.36
CA ARG A 52 1.61 -8.08 -1.26
C ARG A 52 1.21 -7.29 -0.03
N VAL A 53 2.07 -6.40 0.44
CA VAL A 53 1.79 -5.58 1.63
C VAL A 53 0.57 -4.70 1.39
N VAL A 54 0.52 -4.00 0.27
CA VAL A 54 -0.56 -3.07 -0.08
C VAL A 54 -1.89 -3.79 -0.32
N SER A 55 -1.89 -5.01 -0.84
CA SER A 55 -3.14 -5.78 -0.99
C SER A 55 -3.67 -6.26 0.36
N GLY A 56 -2.81 -6.72 1.26
CA GLY A 56 -3.24 -7.17 2.59
C GLY A 56 -3.65 -6.06 3.56
N CYS A 57 -3.30 -4.80 3.27
CA CYS A 57 -3.68 -3.65 4.11
C CYS A 57 -5.05 -3.05 3.77
N PHE A 58 -5.76 -3.58 2.77
CA PHE A 58 -7.03 -3.05 2.31
C PHE A 58 -8.04 -4.19 2.21
N ASP A 59 -9.28 -3.96 2.65
CA ASP A 59 -10.34 -4.96 2.49
C ASP A 59 -10.90 -4.97 1.06
N ALA A 60 -11.81 -5.91 0.78
CA ALA A 60 -12.46 -6.07 -0.51
C ALA A 60 -13.24 -4.81 -0.98
N THR A 61 -13.57 -3.90 -0.07
CA THR A 61 -14.24 -2.62 -0.39
C THR A 61 -13.26 -1.48 -0.65
N GLY A 62 -11.95 -1.75 -0.60
CA GLY A 62 -10.90 -0.74 -0.76
C GLY A 62 -10.70 0.10 0.50
N LYS A 63 -11.27 -0.26 1.65
CA LYS A 63 -11.06 0.46 2.89
C LYS A 63 -9.70 0.07 3.49
N PHE A 64 -8.90 1.07 3.82
CA PHE A 64 -7.61 0.89 4.46
C PHE A 64 -7.77 0.38 5.91
N ARG A 65 -6.95 -0.60 6.28
CA ARG A 65 -6.93 -1.28 7.57
C ARG A 65 -5.53 -1.15 8.20
N PRO A 66 -5.26 -0.08 8.98
CA PRO A 66 -3.93 0.20 9.51
C PRO A 66 -3.37 -0.91 10.41
N GLU A 67 -4.25 -1.67 11.07
CA GLU A 67 -3.88 -2.79 11.94
C GLU A 67 -3.12 -3.91 11.21
N TYR A 68 -3.28 -4.03 9.88
CA TYR A 68 -2.60 -5.05 9.09
C TYR A 68 -1.25 -4.59 8.53
N VAL A 69 -0.85 -3.32 8.68
CA VAL A 69 0.40 -2.81 8.09
C VAL A 69 1.62 -3.55 8.62
N SER A 70 1.80 -3.60 9.95
CA SER A 70 2.96 -4.28 10.54
C SER A 70 2.94 -5.79 10.32
N PRO A 71 1.81 -6.51 10.54
CA PRO A 71 1.74 -7.94 10.28
C PRO A 71 2.03 -8.30 8.81
N MET A 72 1.44 -7.58 7.85
CA MET A 72 1.66 -7.84 6.42
C MET A 72 3.10 -7.57 6.00
N LEU A 73 3.69 -6.47 6.49
CA LEU A 73 5.08 -6.14 6.24
C LEU A 73 6.00 -7.27 6.75
N ARG A 74 5.84 -7.69 8.00
CA ARG A 74 6.66 -8.73 8.65
C ARG A 74 6.51 -10.09 8.00
N ALA A 75 5.27 -10.50 7.71
CA ALA A 75 5.01 -11.74 6.98
C ALA A 75 5.65 -11.72 5.59
N THR A 76 5.59 -10.59 4.88
CA THR A 76 6.22 -10.44 3.56
C THR A 76 7.75 -10.46 3.65
N ILE A 77 8.35 -9.84 4.66
CA ILE A 77 9.81 -9.92 4.93
C ILE A 77 10.22 -11.38 5.14
N LEU A 78 9.51 -12.12 5.97
CA LEU A 78 9.81 -13.54 6.18
C LEU A 78 9.73 -14.33 4.87
N GLN A 79 8.65 -14.19 4.11
CA GLN A 79 8.46 -14.98 2.90
C GLN A 79 9.41 -14.63 1.75
N MET A 80 9.75 -13.35 1.59
CA MET A 80 10.48 -12.88 0.41
C MET A 80 11.95 -12.60 0.70
N CYS A 81 12.28 -12.26 1.94
CA CYS A 81 13.64 -11.90 2.32
C CYS A 81 14.32 -12.99 3.13
N THR A 82 13.66 -14.12 3.42
CA THR A 82 14.28 -15.23 4.12
C THR A 82 13.96 -16.59 3.47
N ASN A 83 14.62 -17.64 3.94
CA ASN A 83 14.32 -19.04 3.57
C ASN A 83 13.22 -19.68 4.45
N ILE A 84 12.55 -18.91 5.32
CA ILE A 84 11.49 -19.44 6.19
C ILE A 84 10.25 -19.79 5.34
N PRO A 85 9.74 -21.03 5.43
CA PRO A 85 8.56 -21.43 4.68
C PRO A 85 7.32 -20.66 5.16
N ALA A 86 6.41 -20.38 4.23
CA ALA A 86 5.13 -19.76 4.55
C ALA A 86 4.31 -20.67 5.48
N MET A 87 3.88 -20.12 6.62
CA MET A 87 2.90 -20.75 7.49
C MET A 87 1.50 -20.52 6.92
N THR A 88 0.65 -21.54 6.92
CA THR A 88 -0.68 -21.47 6.31
C THR A 88 -1.76 -21.96 7.26
N LEU A 89 -2.94 -21.37 7.13
CA LEU A 89 -4.13 -21.73 7.90
C LEU A 89 -4.61 -23.13 7.48
N LYS A 90 -5.02 -23.93 8.46
CA LYS A 90 -5.49 -25.30 8.20
C LYS A 90 -6.86 -25.28 7.54
N ASN A 91 -6.96 -25.94 6.39
CA ASN A 91 -8.20 -26.09 5.61
C ASN A 91 -8.79 -24.78 5.06
N GLU A 92 -8.01 -23.71 5.02
CA GLU A 92 -8.41 -22.46 4.39
C GLU A 92 -7.59 -22.23 3.14
N THR A 93 -8.25 -21.77 2.08
CA THR A 93 -7.60 -21.39 0.83
C THR A 93 -7.91 -19.93 0.51
N ASP A 94 -6.95 -19.26 -0.11
CA ASP A 94 -7.16 -17.95 -0.69
C ASP A 94 -8.10 -18.00 -1.91
N GLU A 95 -8.37 -16.84 -2.51
CA GLU A 95 -9.25 -16.69 -3.68
C GLU A 95 -8.76 -17.46 -4.92
N VAL A 96 -7.50 -17.94 -4.92
CA VAL A 96 -6.86 -18.68 -6.02
C VAL A 96 -6.80 -20.19 -5.70
N GLY A 97 -7.35 -20.63 -4.57
CA GLY A 97 -7.36 -22.03 -4.14
C GLY A 97 -6.03 -22.51 -3.56
N VAL A 98 -5.11 -21.60 -3.22
CA VAL A 98 -3.84 -21.90 -2.56
C VAL A 98 -4.03 -21.79 -1.05
N PRO A 99 -3.35 -22.59 -0.20
CA PRO A 99 -3.50 -22.48 1.25
C PRO A 99 -3.31 -21.03 1.75
N ALA A 100 -4.29 -20.54 2.50
CA ALA A 100 -4.30 -19.17 2.99
C ALA A 100 -3.13 -18.92 3.94
N LEU A 101 -2.47 -17.77 3.81
CA LEU A 101 -1.33 -17.39 4.65
C LEU A 101 -1.80 -17.11 6.08
N ASP A 102 -1.14 -17.74 7.06
CA ASP A 102 -1.31 -17.41 8.47
C ASP A 102 -0.45 -16.19 8.82
N VAL A 103 -1.01 -15.00 8.56
CA VAL A 103 -0.30 -13.72 8.76
C VAL A 103 0.05 -13.51 10.24
N ASP A 104 -0.81 -13.96 11.15
CA ASP A 104 -0.60 -13.79 12.59
C ASP A 104 0.57 -14.67 13.07
N ALA A 105 0.59 -15.96 12.71
CA ALA A 105 1.70 -16.85 13.07
C ALA A 105 3.03 -16.36 12.48
N MET A 106 3.03 -15.85 11.25
CA MET A 106 4.21 -15.27 10.63
C MET A 106 4.68 -14.00 11.36
N ASN A 107 3.76 -13.11 11.75
CA ASN A 107 4.09 -11.92 12.53
C ASN A 107 4.65 -12.28 13.92
N GLU A 108 4.09 -13.28 14.59
CA GLU A 108 4.60 -13.78 15.88
C GLU A 108 6.01 -14.36 15.74
N LEU A 109 6.27 -15.15 14.69
CA LEU A 109 7.60 -15.69 14.43
C LEU A 109 8.63 -14.59 14.16
N TYR A 110 8.27 -13.58 13.35
CA TYR A 110 9.12 -12.42 13.09
C TYR A 110 9.55 -11.73 14.40
N LEU A 111 8.57 -11.52 15.30
CA LEU A 111 8.80 -10.88 16.59
C LEU A 111 9.65 -11.76 17.53
N ALA A 112 9.39 -13.07 17.57
CA ALA A 112 10.13 -14.01 18.40
C ALA A 112 11.61 -14.10 18.00
N MET A 113 11.90 -13.91 16.72
CA MET A 113 13.26 -13.86 16.17
C MET A 113 13.92 -12.49 16.30
N ASP A 114 13.17 -11.46 16.69
CA ASP A 114 13.64 -10.07 16.79
C ASP A 114 14.34 -9.58 15.51
N LEU A 115 13.71 -9.85 14.36
CA LEU A 115 14.34 -9.61 13.06
C LEU A 115 14.67 -8.13 12.81
N ASP A 116 13.99 -7.19 13.46
CA ASP A 116 14.31 -5.75 13.39
C ASP A 116 15.75 -5.45 13.85
N HIS A 117 16.34 -6.27 14.73
CA HIS A 117 17.65 -6.03 15.35
C HIS A 117 18.78 -6.93 14.82
N VAL A 118 18.58 -7.60 13.69
CA VAL A 118 19.63 -8.41 13.03
C VAL A 118 20.85 -7.55 12.72
N GLN A 119 22.03 -7.98 13.20
CA GLN A 119 23.30 -7.25 13.09
C GLN A 119 23.97 -7.43 11.72
N ASN A 120 23.22 -7.20 10.64
CA ASN A 120 23.72 -7.24 9.27
C ASN A 120 23.38 -5.93 8.55
N ALA A 121 24.40 -5.19 8.13
CA ALA A 121 24.21 -3.89 7.48
C ALA A 121 23.41 -4.00 6.17
N GLY A 122 23.63 -5.04 5.36
CA GLY A 122 22.88 -5.22 4.11
C GLY A 122 21.39 -5.49 4.34
N TYR A 123 21.06 -6.30 5.33
CA TYR A 123 19.69 -6.54 5.74
C TYR A 123 19.02 -5.28 6.30
N GLN A 124 19.72 -4.54 7.16
CA GLN A 124 19.23 -3.28 7.72
C GLN A 124 19.03 -2.21 6.63
N ASP A 125 19.93 -2.11 5.65
CA ASP A 125 19.75 -1.25 4.47
C ASP A 125 18.48 -1.61 3.70
N MET A 126 18.24 -2.91 3.48
CA MET A 126 17.05 -3.42 2.78
C MET A 126 15.77 -3.07 3.55
N LEU A 127 15.74 -3.25 4.87
CA LEU A 127 14.59 -2.85 5.69
C LEU A 127 14.36 -1.34 5.62
N ASN A 128 15.41 -0.54 5.78
CA ASN A 128 15.35 0.91 5.72
C ASN A 128 14.89 1.44 4.35
N GLU A 129 15.04 0.65 3.28
CA GLU A 129 14.48 0.95 1.97
C GLU A 129 13.02 0.50 1.86
N MET A 130 12.73 -0.77 2.17
CA MET A 130 11.43 -1.38 1.88
C MET A 130 10.32 -0.86 2.79
N VAL A 131 10.61 -0.58 4.06
CA VAL A 131 9.58 -0.11 5.00
C VAL A 131 9.00 1.26 4.58
N PRO A 132 9.83 2.30 4.28
CA PRO A 132 9.31 3.55 3.74
C PRO A 132 8.60 3.39 2.39
N LEU A 133 9.11 2.54 1.49
CA LEU A 133 8.47 2.29 0.20
C LEU A 133 7.06 1.70 0.37
N CYS A 134 6.86 0.78 1.32
CA CYS A 134 5.53 0.27 1.67
C CYS A 134 4.61 1.40 2.16
N GLY A 135 5.10 2.28 3.04
CA GLY A 135 4.35 3.45 3.49
C GLY A 135 3.89 4.34 2.33
N GLN A 136 4.82 4.67 1.43
CA GLN A 136 4.52 5.46 0.24
C GLN A 136 3.52 4.77 -0.70
N ALA A 137 3.64 3.46 -0.90
CA ALA A 137 2.72 2.70 -1.74
C ALA A 137 1.32 2.62 -1.14
N ILE A 138 1.21 2.48 0.18
CA ILE A 138 -0.06 2.54 0.92
C ILE A 138 -0.68 3.94 0.80
N ASP A 139 0.10 5.00 1.00
CA ASP A 139 -0.36 6.39 0.86
C ASP A 139 -0.85 6.70 -0.55
N TRP A 140 -0.14 6.19 -1.55
CA TRP A 140 -0.54 6.29 -2.95
C TRP A 140 -1.87 5.58 -3.20
N LYS A 141 -2.05 4.33 -2.75
CA LYS A 141 -3.32 3.60 -2.92
C LYS A 141 -4.48 4.27 -2.19
N LYS A 142 -4.27 4.78 -0.96
CA LYS A 142 -5.29 5.57 -0.25
C LYS A 142 -5.72 6.77 -1.08
N SER A 143 -4.77 7.50 -1.65
CA SER A 143 -5.03 8.68 -2.48
C SER A 143 -5.71 8.31 -3.80
N SER A 144 -5.33 7.19 -4.43
CA SER A 144 -5.94 6.70 -5.67
C SER A 144 -7.39 6.28 -5.46
N ILE A 145 -7.70 5.58 -4.37
CA ILE A 145 -9.07 5.18 -4.03
C ILE A 145 -9.92 6.42 -3.72
N LEU A 146 -9.36 7.41 -3.03
CA LEU A 146 -10.02 8.70 -2.83
C LEU A 146 -10.24 9.46 -4.14
N ALA A 147 -9.35 9.35 -5.13
CA ALA A 147 -9.53 9.97 -6.44
C ALA A 147 -10.56 9.23 -7.30
N ASP A 148 -10.56 7.89 -7.30
CA ASP A 148 -11.54 7.07 -8.03
C ASP A 148 -12.96 7.21 -7.47
N HIS A 149 -13.09 7.44 -6.16
CA HIS A 149 -14.37 7.73 -5.50
C HIS A 149 -14.68 9.22 -5.33
N GLY A 150 -13.71 10.10 -5.61
CA GLY A 150 -13.77 11.50 -5.27
C GLY A 150 -13.91 12.39 -6.49
N THR A 151 -14.97 13.19 -6.47
CA THR A 151 -15.24 14.29 -7.40
C THR A 151 -15.75 13.92 -8.79
N ASP A 152 -15.02 13.24 -9.68
CA ASP A 152 -15.41 13.25 -11.10
C ASP A 152 -16.75 12.58 -11.42
N THR A 153 -17.00 11.37 -10.91
CA THR A 153 -18.27 10.66 -11.20
C THR A 153 -19.45 11.33 -10.48
N ALA A 154 -19.31 11.69 -9.21
CA ALA A 154 -20.38 12.33 -8.44
C ALA A 154 -20.70 13.76 -8.94
N LEU A 155 -19.69 14.50 -9.38
CA LEU A 155 -19.84 15.83 -9.96
C LEU A 155 -20.42 15.73 -11.37
N ARG A 156 -20.01 14.74 -12.16
CA ARG A 156 -20.60 14.46 -13.47
C ARG A 156 -22.07 14.04 -13.35
N ASP A 157 -22.41 13.15 -12.44
CA ASP A 157 -23.80 12.74 -12.18
C ASP A 157 -24.65 13.93 -11.68
N LEU A 158 -24.06 14.83 -10.87
CA LEU A 158 -24.70 16.07 -10.46
C LEU A 158 -24.91 17.01 -11.64
N LEU A 159 -23.90 17.19 -12.50
CA LEU A 159 -23.97 18.04 -13.69
C LEU A 159 -24.97 17.51 -14.72
N GLU A 160 -24.99 16.20 -14.96
CA GLU A 160 -25.94 15.54 -15.85
C GLU A 160 -27.37 15.64 -15.28
N GLY A 161 -27.56 15.41 -13.97
CA GLY A 161 -28.85 15.58 -13.31
C GLY A 161 -29.36 17.02 -13.27
N LEU A 162 -28.46 18.01 -13.14
CA LEU A 162 -28.81 19.43 -13.25
C LEU A 162 -29.15 19.80 -14.71
N ALA A 163 -28.36 19.34 -15.69
CA ALA A 163 -28.60 19.61 -17.09
C ALA A 163 -29.96 19.05 -17.57
N ASP A 164 -30.35 17.86 -17.09
CA ASP A 164 -31.64 17.27 -17.40
C ASP A 164 -32.79 17.98 -16.68
N LYS A 165 -32.62 18.42 -15.43
CA LYS A 165 -33.64 19.26 -14.75
C LYS A 165 -33.87 20.59 -15.44
N VAL A 166 -32.84 21.20 -16.03
CA VAL A 166 -32.93 22.51 -16.70
C VAL A 166 -33.69 22.44 -18.04
N LYS A 167 -33.71 21.27 -18.71
CA LYS A 167 -34.35 21.14 -20.04
C LYS A 167 -35.86 21.36 -20.04
N ASP A 168 -36.53 21.01 -18.94
CA ASP A 168 -38.01 20.96 -18.87
C ASP A 168 -38.60 21.85 -17.76
N ILE A 169 -37.78 22.64 -17.08
CA ILE A 169 -38.20 23.52 -15.98
C ILE A 169 -38.54 24.94 -16.49
N ASP A 170 -39.62 25.51 -15.94
CA ASP A 170 -39.97 26.91 -16.16
C ASP A 170 -39.02 27.88 -15.42
N THR A 171 -38.92 29.11 -15.92
CA THR A 171 -37.96 30.11 -15.42
C THR A 171 -38.11 30.45 -13.93
N GLU A 172 -39.31 30.32 -13.36
CA GLU A 172 -39.60 30.63 -11.95
C GLU A 172 -39.07 29.52 -11.03
N SER A 173 -39.33 28.27 -11.40
CA SER A 173 -38.78 27.08 -10.74
C SER A 173 -37.25 27.02 -10.84
N LEU A 174 -36.68 27.46 -11.97
CA LEU A 174 -35.23 27.61 -12.18
C LEU A 174 -34.60 28.63 -11.22
N MET A 175 -35.25 29.79 -11.06
CA MET A 175 -34.81 30.85 -10.14
C MET A 175 -34.88 30.39 -8.68
N GLN A 176 -35.91 29.61 -8.31
CA GLN A 176 -36.03 29.04 -6.99
C GLN A 176 -34.91 28.01 -6.71
N TYR A 177 -34.60 27.14 -7.68
CA TYR A 177 -33.51 26.17 -7.57
C TYR A 177 -32.13 26.85 -7.47
N ALA A 178 -31.91 27.92 -8.24
CA ALA A 178 -30.71 28.74 -8.13
C ALA A 178 -30.59 29.42 -6.76
N GLY A 179 -31.70 29.83 -6.15
CA GLY A 179 -31.76 30.34 -4.78
C GLY A 179 -31.31 29.29 -3.74
N ILE A 180 -31.83 28.06 -3.84
CA ILE A 180 -31.46 26.95 -2.95
C ILE A 180 -29.97 26.60 -3.06
N LEU A 181 -29.41 26.61 -4.28
CA LEU A 181 -27.99 26.37 -4.52
C LEU A 181 -27.12 27.52 -3.97
N SER A 182 -27.57 28.77 -4.16
CA SER A 182 -26.87 29.95 -3.65
C SER A 182 -26.83 29.97 -2.12
N GLU A 183 -27.93 29.61 -1.45
CA GLU A 183 -27.98 29.52 0.01
C GLU A 183 -27.16 28.35 0.55
N GLY A 184 -27.27 27.17 -0.07
CA GLY A 184 -26.54 25.97 0.34
C GLY A 184 -25.02 26.05 0.19
N THR A 185 -24.52 27.03 -0.58
CA THR A 185 -23.09 27.25 -0.82
C THR A 185 -22.54 28.53 -0.20
N LYS A 186 -23.39 29.33 0.45
CA LYS A 186 -23.03 30.65 0.98
C LYS A 186 -22.06 30.56 2.16
N GLY A 187 -20.92 31.25 2.05
CA GLY A 187 -19.93 31.35 3.13
C GLY A 187 -19.08 30.09 3.34
N LEU A 188 -19.16 29.11 2.43
CA LEU A 188 -18.33 27.90 2.47
C LEU A 188 -17.01 28.13 1.73
N GLY A 189 -15.90 27.61 2.28
CA GLY A 189 -14.61 27.56 1.59
C GLY A 189 -14.56 26.51 0.47
N GLU A 190 -13.49 26.45 -0.30
CA GLU A 190 -13.35 25.58 -1.49
C GLU A 190 -13.71 24.10 -1.23
N GLY A 191 -13.35 23.54 -0.06
CA GLY A 191 -13.73 22.18 0.32
C GLY A 191 -15.18 22.01 0.82
N GLY A 192 -15.85 23.08 1.24
CA GLY A 192 -17.22 23.06 1.77
C GLY A 192 -18.31 23.21 0.70
N ILE A 193 -17.99 23.85 -0.43
CA ILE A 193 -18.94 24.08 -1.53
C ILE A 193 -19.49 22.77 -2.09
N LEU A 194 -18.64 21.76 -2.26
CA LEU A 194 -19.02 20.42 -2.73
C LEU A 194 -20.02 19.75 -1.79
N GLN A 195 -19.81 19.83 -0.48
CA GLN A 195 -20.73 19.26 0.50
C GLN A 195 -22.08 20.01 0.52
N GLY A 196 -22.05 21.33 0.35
CA GLY A 196 -23.25 22.17 0.21
C GLY A 196 -24.09 21.77 -1.00
N LEU A 197 -23.45 21.61 -2.17
CA LEU A 197 -24.11 21.19 -3.40
C LEU A 197 -24.71 19.77 -3.32
N LEU A 198 -24.01 18.83 -2.69
CA LEU A 198 -24.51 17.46 -2.50
C LEU A 198 -25.72 17.40 -1.57
N ASN A 199 -25.79 18.28 -0.56
CA ASN A 199 -26.93 18.36 0.35
C ASN A 199 -28.17 18.97 -0.33
N SER A 200 -27.97 19.97 -1.20
CA SER A 200 -29.06 20.59 -1.99
C SER A 200 -29.68 19.64 -3.03
N ARG A 201 -29.03 18.53 -3.37
CA ARG A 201 -29.59 17.48 -4.25
C ARG A 201 -30.81 16.76 -3.65
N LYS A 202 -30.94 16.74 -2.32
CA LYS A 202 -32.01 16.03 -1.59
C LYS A 202 -33.27 16.89 -1.36
N ALA A 203 -33.21 18.19 -1.69
CA ALA A 203 -34.33 19.12 -1.63
C ALA A 203 -35.00 19.26 -3.01
#